data_AF-D5FU68-F1
#
_entry.id   AF-D5FU68-F1
#
_cell.length_a   1.000
_cell.length_b   1.000
_cell.length_c   1.000
_cell.angle_alpha   90.00
_cell.angle_beta   90.00
_cell.angle_gamma   90.00
#
_symmetry.space_group_name_H-M   'P 1'
#
loop_
_entity.id
_entity.type
_entity.pdbx_description
1 polymer ?
#
loop_
_entity_poly.entity_id
_entity_poly.type
_entity_poly.pdbx_seq_one_letter_code
_entity_poly.pdbx_strand_id
1 'polypeptide(L)'
;MAQVTLKGNPVQVNGNLPQAGAQAPAFSLVGEGLADKSLKDYAGKRKVLNIFPSVDTPTCATSVRKFNAQANDVANTVVLCISADLPFAQARFCGAEGLDNV
;
A
#
# COMPACT_ATOMS: atom_id res chain seq x y z
N MET A 1 1.20 10.67 -18.31
CA MET A 1 2.43 9.92 -18.03
C MET A 1 3.17 10.63 -16.92
N ALA A 2 3.38 9.95 -15.80
CA ALA A 2 4.16 10.50 -14.69
C ALA A 2 5.61 10.02 -14.84
N GLN A 3 6.57 10.92 -14.62
CA GLN A 3 7.98 10.57 -14.60
C GLN A 3 8.49 10.73 -13.16
N VAL A 4 9.15 9.69 -12.66
CA VAL A 4 9.81 9.70 -11.36
C VAL A 4 11.31 9.48 -11.56
N THR A 5 12.11 9.64 -10.50
CA THR A 5 13.54 9.37 -10.54
C THR A 5 13.92 8.26 -9.56
N LEU A 6 14.83 7.38 -9.97
CA LEU A 6 15.45 6.35 -9.15
C LEU A 6 16.96 6.58 -9.13
N LYS A 7 17.49 7.04 -7.99
CA LYS A 7 18.90 7.43 -7.85
C LYS A 7 19.34 8.42 -8.94
N GLY A 8 18.47 9.38 -9.27
CA GLY A 8 18.68 10.37 -10.32
C GLY A 8 18.35 9.90 -11.74
N ASN A 9 18.14 8.61 -11.97
CA ASN A 9 17.79 8.09 -13.30
C ASN A 9 16.28 8.19 -13.55
N PRO A 10 15.82 8.72 -14.69
CA PRO A 10 14.40 8.83 -14.96
C PRO A 10 13.73 7.46 -15.16
N VAL A 11 12.55 7.28 -14.57
CA VAL A 11 11.71 6.09 -14.70
C VAL A 11 10.31 6.53 -15.15
N GLN A 12 9.80 5.88 -16.20
CA GLN A 12 8.46 6.14 -16.71
C GLN A 12 7.43 5.36 -15.90
N VAL A 13 6.34 6.02 -15.51
CA VAL A 13 5.21 5.41 -14.82
C VAL A 13 3.99 5.48 -15.72
N ASN A 14 3.47 4.29 -16.04
CA ASN A 14 2.31 4.13 -16.91
C ASN A 14 1.03 4.59 -16.21
N GLY A 15 0.08 5.09 -17.00
CA GLY A 15 -1.21 5.58 -16.52
C GLY A 15 -1.14 6.97 -15.88
N ASN A 16 -2.18 7.29 -15.09
CA ASN A 16 -2.36 8.57 -14.44
C ASN A 16 -2.73 8.35 -12.98
N LEU A 17 -1.96 8.96 -12.07
CA LEU A 17 -2.30 8.93 -10.65
C LEU A 17 -3.58 9.76 -10.42
N PRO A 18 -4.60 9.22 -9.71
CA PRO A 18 -5.82 9.95 -9.41
C PRO A 18 -5.55 11.27 -8.70
N GLN A 19 -6.26 12.32 -9.12
CA GLN A 19 -6.21 13.64 -8.49
C GLN A 19 -7.23 13.73 -7.36
N ALA A 20 -7.05 14.69 -6.45
CA ALA A 20 -8.02 14.95 -5.40
C ALA A 20 -9.41 15.25 -5.99
N GLY A 21 -10.46 14.67 -5.40
CA GLY A 21 -11.84 14.76 -5.89
C GLY A 21 -12.20 13.77 -6.99
N ALA A 22 -11.23 13.05 -7.57
CA ALA A 22 -11.53 11.97 -8.51
C ALA A 22 -12.00 10.71 -7.78
N GLN A 23 -12.92 9.98 -8.41
CA GLN A 23 -13.32 8.65 -7.94
C GLN A 23 -12.14 7.68 -8.09
N ALA A 24 -11.82 6.96 -7.01
CA ALA A 24 -10.77 5.95 -7.04
C ALA A 24 -11.14 4.81 -8.02
N PRO A 25 -10.23 4.39 -8.93
CA PRO A 25 -10.46 3.25 -9.81
C PRO A 25 -10.67 1.95 -9.01
N ALA A 26 -11.58 1.10 -9.48
CA ALA A 26 -11.75 -0.23 -8.91
C ALA A 26 -10.49 -1.08 -9.12
N PHE A 27 -10.15 -1.89 -8.12
CA PHE A 27 -9.08 -2.88 -8.20
C PHE A 27 -9.49 -4.20 -7.53
N SER A 28 -8.80 -5.26 -7.91
CA SER A 28 -8.73 -6.53 -7.18
C SER A 28 -7.25 -6.86 -6.96
N LEU A 29 -6.87 -7.08 -5.71
CA LEU A 29 -5.51 -7.43 -5.27
C LEU A 29 -5.56 -8.73 -4.48
N VAL A 30 -4.41 -9.39 -4.35
CA VAL A 30 -4.30 -10.61 -3.54
C VAL A 30 -3.89 -10.23 -2.12
N GLY A 31 -4.71 -10.57 -1.14
CA GLY A 31 -4.42 -10.36 0.28
C GLY A 31 -3.77 -11.58 0.95
N GLU A 32 -3.70 -11.52 2.28
CA GLU A 32 -3.30 -12.66 3.09
C GLU A 32 -4.21 -13.89 2.82
N GLY A 33 -3.63 -15.09 2.89
CA GLY A 33 -4.36 -16.33 2.59
C GLY A 33 -4.70 -16.52 1.11
N LEU A 34 -4.10 -15.71 0.22
CA LEU A 34 -4.30 -15.73 -1.24
C LEU A 34 -5.72 -15.38 -1.70
N ALA A 35 -6.52 -14.75 -0.82
CA ALA A 35 -7.86 -14.32 -1.16
C ALA A 35 -7.84 -12.99 -1.93
N ASP A 36 -8.74 -12.86 -2.90
CA ASP A 36 -8.96 -11.59 -3.59
C ASP A 36 -9.56 -10.54 -2.64
N LYS A 37 -9.06 -9.32 -2.75
CA LYS A 37 -9.48 -8.13 -2.01
C LYS A 37 -9.68 -6.96 -2.95
N SER A 38 -10.80 -6.27 -2.79
CA SER A 38 -11.22 -5.15 -3.61
C SER A 38 -11.46 -3.90 -2.76
N LEU A 39 -11.62 -2.75 -3.40
CA LEU A 39 -12.04 -1.52 -2.71
C LEU A 39 -13.39 -1.66 -1.97
N LYS A 40 -14.26 -2.56 -2.44
CA LYS A 40 -15.62 -2.74 -1.89
C LYS A 40 -15.58 -3.40 -0.52
N ASP A 41 -14.59 -4.26 -0.26
CA ASP A 41 -14.43 -4.95 1.03
C ASP A 41 -14.16 -3.98 2.18
N TYR A 42 -13.75 -2.74 1.85
CA TYR A 42 -13.49 -1.67 2.81
C TYR A 42 -14.55 -0.55 2.74
N ALA A 43 -15.75 -0.83 2.24
CA ALA A 43 -16.85 0.14 2.19
C ALA A 43 -17.10 0.81 3.55
N GLY A 44 -17.46 2.10 3.53
CA GLY A 44 -17.68 2.90 4.75
C GLY A 44 -16.41 3.40 5.45
N LYS A 45 -15.24 2.77 5.24
CA LYS A 45 -13.96 3.23 5.81
C LYS A 45 -13.25 4.24 4.91
N ARG A 46 -12.41 5.11 5.48
CA ARG A 46 -11.36 5.83 4.75
C ARG A 46 -10.25 4.85 4.43
N LYS A 47 -9.67 4.93 3.24
CA LYS A 47 -8.60 4.02 2.81
C LYS A 47 -7.35 4.84 2.53
N VAL A 48 -6.24 4.43 3.10
CA VAL A 48 -4.92 4.90 2.66
C VAL A 48 -4.26 3.80 1.86
N LEU A 49 -3.93 4.08 0.61
CA LEU A 49 -3.20 3.16 -0.26
C LEU A 49 -1.70 3.50 -0.17
N ASN A 50 -0.97 2.76 0.65
CA ASN A 50 0.48 2.92 0.80
C ASN A 50 1.18 2.02 -0.24
N ILE A 51 1.49 2.60 -1.40
CA ILE A 51 2.00 1.87 -2.57
C ILE A 51 3.52 1.99 -2.64
N PHE A 52 4.24 0.87 -2.72
CA PHE A 52 5.69 0.83 -2.80
C PHE A 52 6.20 -0.30 -3.73
N PRO A 53 7.44 -0.22 -4.26
CA PRO A 53 7.94 -1.21 -5.22
C PRO A 53 8.08 -2.61 -4.62
N SER A 54 8.72 -2.73 -3.46
CA SER A 54 8.89 -3.98 -2.73
C SER A 54 9.12 -3.71 -1.24
N VAL A 55 8.56 -4.56 -0.40
CA VAL A 55 8.67 -4.53 1.06
C VAL A 55 10.05 -5.00 1.55
N ASP A 56 10.75 -5.82 0.75
CA ASP A 56 12.07 -6.38 1.07
C ASP A 56 13.22 -5.37 0.85
N THR A 57 12.96 -4.08 1.09
CA THR A 57 13.97 -3.03 1.07
C THR A 57 13.99 -2.28 2.41
N PRO A 58 15.18 -1.95 2.96
CA PRO A 58 15.30 -1.35 4.30
C PRO A 58 14.60 0.02 4.42
N THR A 59 14.41 0.72 3.30
CA THR A 59 13.69 2.00 3.25
C THR A 59 12.17 1.86 3.35
N CYS A 60 11.59 0.84 2.71
CA CYS A 60 10.14 0.59 2.76
C CYS A 60 9.70 0.17 4.17
N ALA A 61 10.57 -0.52 4.90
CA ALA A 61 10.32 -0.91 6.29
C ALA A 61 10.00 0.28 7.21
N THR A 62 10.80 1.35 7.11
CA THR A 62 10.67 2.51 8.01
C THR A 62 9.45 3.37 7.68
N SER A 63 9.14 3.58 6.39
CA SER A 63 7.97 4.38 5.99
C SER A 63 6.67 3.71 6.40
N VAL A 64 6.55 2.39 6.17
CA VAL A 64 5.36 1.60 6.51
C VAL A 64 5.13 1.60 8.02
N ARG A 65 6.17 1.41 8.85
CA ARG A 65 6.03 1.42 10.31
C ARG A 65 5.52 2.76 10.86
N LYS A 66 6.17 3.87 10.50
CA LYS A 66 5.79 5.19 11.02
C LYS A 66 4.41 5.62 10.53
N PHE A 67 4.14 5.39 9.25
CA PHE A 67 2.86 5.78 8.67
C PHE A 67 1.72 4.95 9.23
N ASN A 68 1.87 3.63 9.33
CA ASN A 68 0.80 2.75 9.80
C ASN A 68 0.51 2.97 11.29
N ALA A 69 1.54 3.21 12.12
CA ALA A 69 1.34 3.56 13.52
C ALA A 69 0.47 4.81 13.67
N GLN A 70 0.72 5.86 12.87
CA GLN A 70 -0.06 7.09 12.92
C GLN A 70 -1.44 6.97 12.30
N ALA A 71 -1.57 6.24 11.19
CA ALA A 71 -2.80 6.13 10.44
C ALA A 71 -3.82 5.17 11.09
N ASN A 72 -3.36 4.18 11.86
CA ASN A 72 -4.22 3.29 12.65
C ASN A 72 -4.96 4.03 13.77
N ASP A 73 -4.43 5.14 14.28
CA ASP A 73 -5.09 5.95 15.31
C ASP A 73 -6.22 6.84 14.76
N VAL A 74 -6.33 6.99 13.43
CA VAL A 74 -7.26 7.92 12.79
C VAL A 74 -8.63 7.29 12.60
N ALA A 75 -9.44 7.12 13.66
CA ALA A 75 -10.83 6.61 13.66
C ALA A 75 -11.19 5.70 12.46
N ASN A 76 -12.37 5.75 11.86
CA ASN A 76 -12.81 5.01 10.65
C ASN A 76 -11.83 4.95 9.41
N THR A 77 -10.65 4.34 9.50
CA THR A 77 -9.58 4.32 8.50
C THR A 77 -8.93 2.95 8.43
N VAL A 78 -8.54 2.53 7.24
CA VAL A 78 -7.72 1.33 6.98
C VAL A 78 -6.53 1.73 6.13
N VAL A 79 -5.36 1.18 6.43
CA VAL A 79 -4.16 1.33 5.60
C VAL A 79 -3.95 0.05 4.82
N LEU A 80 -3.81 0.17 3.50
CA LEU A 80 -3.53 -0.94 2.60
C LEU A 80 -2.10 -0.78 2.08
N CYS A 81 -1.21 -1.68 2.51
CA CYS A 81 0.15 -1.76 1.99
C CYS A 81 0.15 -2.57 0.69
N ILE A 82 0.55 -1.94 -0.42
CA ILE A 82 0.40 -2.52 -1.76
C ILE A 82 1.76 -2.52 -2.46
N SER A 83 2.20 -3.69 -2.90
CA SER A 83 3.40 -3.88 -3.72
C SER A 83 3.22 -5.01 -4.73
N ALA A 84 4.25 -5.23 -5.55
CA ALA A 84 4.32 -6.38 -6.45
C ALA A 84 4.92 -7.64 -5.79
N ASP A 85 5.14 -7.61 -4.46
CA ASP A 85 5.64 -8.78 -3.74
C ASP A 85 4.56 -9.86 -3.62
N LEU A 86 5.00 -11.10 -3.40
CA LEU A 86 4.09 -12.18 -3.04
C LEU A 86 3.52 -11.95 -1.62
N PRO A 87 2.26 -12.37 -1.35
CA PRO A 87 1.65 -12.23 -0.03
C PRO A 87 2.49 -12.81 1.12
N PHE A 88 3.28 -13.86 0.85
CA PHE A 88 4.17 -14.47 1.84
C PHE A 88 5.30 -13.54 2.31
N ALA A 89 5.86 -12.72 1.41
CA ALA A 89 6.90 -11.77 1.75
C ALA A 89 6.32 -10.60 2.56
N GLN A 90 5.12 -10.16 2.22
CA GLN A 90 4.38 -9.14 2.97
C GLN A 90 4.01 -9.65 4.38
N ALA A 91 3.53 -10.89 4.51
CA ALA A 91 3.22 -11.50 5.81
C ALA A 91 4.46 -11.61 6.70
N ARG A 92 5.61 -12.01 6.13
CA ARG A 92 6.90 -12.01 6.86
C ARG A 92 7.25 -10.62 7.37
N PHE A 93 7.02 -9.59 6.57
CA PHE A 93 7.27 -8.21 6.95
C PHE A 93 6.31 -7.73 8.06
N CYS A 94 4.99 -7.89 7.90
CA CYS A 94 4.03 -7.47 8.92
C CYS A 94 4.26 -8.19 10.26
N GLY A 95 4.56 -9.49 10.23
CA GLY A 95 4.86 -10.29 11.43
C GLY A 95 6.20 -9.92 12.09
N ALA A 96 7.23 -9.56 11.31
CA ALA A 96 8.51 -9.10 11.86
C ALA A 96 8.42 -7.69 12.46
N GLU A 97 7.50 -6.85 11.97
CA GLU A 97 7.41 -5.44 12.34
C GLU A 97 6.35 -5.13 13.41
N GLY A 98 5.56 -6.13 13.83
CA GLY A 98 4.55 -6.01 14.89
C GLY A 98 3.32 -5.21 14.45
N LEU A 99 2.95 -5.34 13.17
CA LEU A 99 1.83 -4.61 12.58
C LEU A 99 0.59 -5.53 12.52
N ASP A 100 -0.08 -5.70 13.66
CA ASP A 100 -1.21 -6.65 13.79
C ASP A 100 -2.51 -6.21 13.08
N ASN A 101 -2.55 -4.98 12.53
CA ASN A 101 -3.75 -4.35 11.96
C ASN A 101 -3.53 -3.73 10.56
N VAL A 102 -2.60 -4.28 9.77
CA VAL A 102 -2.24 -3.77 8.43
C VAL A 102 -2.43 -4.86 7.38
#